data_AF-A0A6B3EV11-F1
#
_entry.id   AF-A0A6B3EV11-F1
#
_cell.length_a   1.000
_cell.length_b   1.000
_cell.length_c   1.000
_cell.angle_alpha   90.00
_cell.angle_beta   90.00
_cell.angle_gamma   90.00
#
_symmetry.space_group_name_H-M   'P 1'
#
loop_
_entity.id
_entity.type
_entity.pdbx_description
1 polymer ?
#
loop_
_entity_poly.entity_id
_entity_poly.type
_entity_poly.pdbx_seq_one_letter_code
_entity_poly.pdbx_strand_id
1 'polypeptide(L)'
;MRSDPRHQDPHDTQWAAVARRLVDTTGLAPVGDPDACRWLALRSQPRRMDIVATVAREDGGLHASYRDAFRLQAECRRITKDLGHL
;
A
#
# COMPACT_ATOMS: atom_id res chain seq x y z
N MET A 1 -7.89 -0.88 0.11
CA MET A 1 -7.98 0.40 0.86
C MET A 1 -9.10 1.25 0.28
N ARG A 2 -9.70 2.14 1.08
CA ARG A 2 -10.71 3.11 0.63
C ARG A 2 -10.38 4.51 1.15
N SER A 3 -10.75 5.55 0.40
CA SER A 3 -10.68 6.96 0.83
C SER A 3 -11.99 7.43 1.47
N ASP A 4 -11.92 8.44 2.34
CA ASP A 4 -13.07 9.06 2.99
C ASP A 4 -14.01 9.71 1.96
N PRO A 5 -15.29 9.31 1.92
CA PRO A 5 -16.25 9.83 0.95
C PRO A 5 -16.60 11.31 1.13
N ARG A 6 -16.23 11.94 2.26
CA ARG A 6 -16.45 13.36 2.55
C ARG A 6 -15.45 14.27 1.86
N HIS A 7 -14.37 13.71 1.33
CA HIS A 7 -13.34 14.45 0.61
C HIS A 7 -13.38 14.17 -0.89
N GLN A 8 -12.68 15.00 -1.66
CA GLN A 8 -12.48 14.76 -3.08
C GLN A 8 -11.71 13.45 -3.31
N ASP A 9 -12.09 12.72 -4.34
CA ASP A 9 -11.45 11.45 -4.69
C ASP A 9 -9.96 11.67 -5.04
N PRO A 10 -9.04 10.83 -4.53
CA PRO A 10 -7.63 11.01 -4.82
C PRO A 10 -7.32 10.77 -6.29
N HIS A 11 -6.41 11.58 -6.83
CA HIS A 11 -5.86 11.38 -8.16
C HIS A 11 -4.90 10.18 -8.18
N ASP A 12 -4.63 9.66 -9.38
CA ASP A 12 -3.82 8.46 -9.59
C ASP A 12 -2.41 8.60 -8.99
N THR A 13 -1.82 9.79 -9.03
CA THR A 13 -0.52 10.09 -8.41
C THR A 13 -0.56 10.03 -6.89
N GLN A 14 -1.65 10.48 -6.27
CA GLN A 14 -1.85 10.35 -4.81
C GLN A 14 -2.03 8.89 -4.44
N TRP A 15 -2.85 8.14 -5.18
CA TRP A 15 -3.00 6.70 -5.00
C TRP A 15 -1.67 5.95 -5.14
N ALA A 16 -0.85 6.30 -6.13
CA ALA A 16 0.46 5.69 -6.32
C ALA A 16 1.41 5.97 -5.14
N ALA A 17 1.42 7.21 -4.62
CA ALA A 17 2.22 7.56 -3.45
C ALA A 17 1.79 6.79 -2.19
N VAL A 18 0.48 6.65 -1.99
CA VAL A 18 -0.11 5.83 -0.92
C VAL A 18 0.31 4.37 -1.08
N ALA A 19 0.17 3.80 -2.28
CA ALA A 19 0.53 2.41 -2.55
C ALA A 19 1.99 2.13 -2.19
N ARG A 20 2.89 3.03 -2.61
CA ARG A 20 4.34 2.95 -2.34
C ARG A 20 4.64 2.93 -0.83
N ARG A 21 4.00 3.81 -0.06
CA ARG A 21 4.15 3.84 1.41
C ARG A 21 3.66 2.56 2.07
N LEU A 22 2.53 2.01 1.60
CA LEU A 22 1.95 0.80 2.18
C LEU A 22 2.83 -0.43 1.95
N VAL A 23 3.33 -0.64 0.72
CA VAL A 23 4.19 -1.80 0.43
C VAL A 23 5.54 -1.72 1.13
N ASP A 24 6.06 -0.50 1.34
CA ASP A 24 7.27 -0.28 2.14
C ASP A 24 7.00 -0.61 3.62
N THR A 25 5.90 -0.09 4.18
CA THR A 25 5.54 -0.29 5.60
C THR A 25 5.25 -1.76 5.96
N THR A 26 4.66 -2.53 5.04
CA THR A 26 4.42 -3.96 5.28
C THR A 26 5.67 -4.81 5.10
N GLY A 27 6.68 -4.31 4.37
CA GLY A 27 7.85 -5.07 3.97
C GLY A 27 7.65 -5.89 2.70
N LEU A 28 6.55 -5.67 1.97
CA LEU A 28 6.31 -6.30 0.66
C LEU A 28 7.34 -5.82 -0.37
N ALA A 29 7.55 -4.51 -0.42
CA ALA A 29 8.53 -3.89 -1.30
C ALA A 29 9.22 -2.73 -0.60
N PRO A 30 10.14 -3.02 0.35
CA PRO A 30 10.94 -2.00 1.01
C PRO A 30 11.73 -1.16 0.00
N VAL A 31 11.85 0.13 0.26
CA VAL A 31 12.65 1.01 -0.59
C VAL A 31 14.11 0.55 -0.57
N GLY A 32 14.66 0.27 -1.75
CA GLY A 32 16.05 -0.15 -1.93
C GLY A 32 16.28 -1.66 -1.84
N ASP A 33 15.23 -2.46 -1.63
CA ASP A 33 15.31 -3.93 -1.70
C ASP A 33 15.08 -4.38 -3.15
N PRO A 34 16.14 -4.80 -3.89
CA PRO A 34 15.99 -5.24 -5.27
C PRO A 34 15.27 -6.59 -5.37
N ASP A 35 15.28 -7.39 -4.30
CA ASP A 35 14.77 -8.77 -4.27
C ASP A 35 13.36 -8.88 -3.69
N ALA A 36 12.71 -7.74 -3.47
CA ALA A 36 11.41 -7.67 -2.83
C ALA A 36 10.29 -8.31 -3.66
N CYS A 37 9.11 -8.47 -3.04
CA CYS A 37 7.96 -9.02 -3.76
C CYS A 37 7.60 -8.15 -4.97
N ARG A 38 7.21 -8.81 -6.06
CA ARG A 38 6.58 -8.12 -7.19
C ARG A 38 5.16 -7.75 -6.80
N TRP A 39 4.73 -6.53 -7.11
CA TRP A 39 3.43 -6.03 -6.70
C TRP A 39 2.81 -5.08 -7.72
N LEU A 40 1.50 -4.92 -7.61
CA LEU A 40 0.71 -4.02 -8.43
C LEU A 40 -0.36 -3.32 -7.57
N ALA A 41 -0.60 -2.06 -7.90
CA ALA A 41 -1.72 -1.29 -7.38
C ALA A 41 -2.87 -1.33 -8.40
N LEU A 42 -3.99 -1.94 -8.02
CA LEU A 42 -5.18 -2.03 -8.86
C LEU A 42 -6.23 -1.04 -8.37
N ARG A 43 -6.52 -0.02 -9.19
CA ARG A 43 -7.63 0.91 -8.96
C ARG A 43 -8.86 0.43 -9.70
N SER A 44 -9.72 -0.31 -9.00
CA SER A 44 -10.97 -0.86 -9.56
C SER A 44 -12.16 0.09 -9.41
N GLN A 45 -12.08 1.06 -8.50
CA GLN A 45 -13.13 2.07 -8.26
C GLN A 45 -12.47 3.41 -7.91
N PRO A 46 -13.13 4.56 -8.14
CA PRO A 46 -12.54 5.88 -7.85
C PRO A 46 -12.00 6.02 -6.42
N ARG A 47 -12.72 5.48 -5.43
CA ARG A 47 -12.41 5.54 -4.00
C ARG A 47 -11.75 4.29 -3.43
N ARG A 48 -11.37 3.33 -4.27
CA ARG A 48 -10.82 2.05 -3.82
C ARG A 48 -9.64 1.64 -4.66
N MET A 49 -8.55 1.31 -3.98
CA MET A 49 -7.39 0.66 -4.56
C MET A 49 -7.06 -0.60 -3.76
N ASP A 50 -6.71 -1.66 -4.47
CA ASP A 50 -6.21 -2.91 -3.90
C ASP A 50 -4.72 -3.05 -4.24
N ILE A 51 -3.95 -3.61 -3.30
CA ILE A 51 -2.55 -3.96 -3.52
C ILE A 51 -2.51 -5.48 -3.63
N VAL A 52 -1.94 -5.96 -4.72
CA VAL A 52 -1.70 -7.39 -4.95
C VAL A 52 -0.19 -7.57 -5.04
N ALA A 53 0.33 -8.56 -4.33
CA ALA A 53 1.76 -8.85 -4.32
C ALA A 53 2.00 -10.36 -4.38
N THR A 54 3.15 -10.74 -4.94
CA THR A 54 3.63 -12.11 -4.85
C THR A 54 4.00 -12.45 -3.41
N VAL A 55 3.79 -13.69 -3.01
CA VAL A 55 4.26 -14.17 -1.70
C VAL A 55 5.75 -14.53 -1.78
N ALA A 56 6.19 -15.07 -2.90
CA ALA A 56 7.60 -15.34 -3.16
C ALA A 56 8.35 -14.04 -3.47
N ARG A 57 9.55 -13.95 -2.89
CA ARG A 57 10.58 -12.93 -3.14
C ARG A 57 11.57 -13.43 -4.17
N GLU A 58 12.34 -12.52 -4.78
CA GLU A 58 13.32 -12.89 -5.81
C GLU A 58 14.59 -13.52 -5.22
N ASP A 59 14.87 -13.26 -3.95
CA ASP A 59 15.92 -13.93 -3.16
C ASP A 59 15.56 -15.40 -2.80
N GLY A 60 14.40 -15.90 -3.23
CA GLY A 60 13.90 -17.24 -2.93
C GLY A 60 13.20 -17.37 -1.58
N GLY A 61 13.11 -16.28 -0.81
CA GLY A 61 12.35 -16.21 0.43
C GLY A 61 10.84 -16.08 0.23
N LEU A 62 10.11 -16.08 1.34
CA LEU A 62 8.67 -15.81 1.39
C LEU A 62 8.42 -14.57 2.24
N HIS A 63 7.48 -13.73 1.81
CA HIS A 63 6.99 -12.62 2.62
C HIS A 63 6.25 -13.12 3.86
N ALA A 64 6.71 -12.70 5.04
CA ALA A 64 6.04 -13.00 6.29
C ALA A 64 4.92 -11.98 6.53
N SER A 65 3.68 -12.37 6.24
CA SER A 65 2.50 -11.50 6.35
C SER A 65 2.02 -11.23 7.78
N TYR A 66 2.82 -11.63 8.79
CA TYR A 66 2.45 -11.46 10.19
C TYR A 66 2.30 -9.98 10.53
N ARG A 67 1.09 -9.62 11.01
CA ARG A 67 0.67 -8.25 11.37
C ARG A 67 0.61 -7.25 10.21
N ASP A 68 0.62 -7.70 8.95
CA ASP A 68 0.45 -6.78 7.81
C ASP A 68 -0.84 -5.96 7.91
N ALA A 69 -1.96 -6.59 8.24
CA ALA A 69 -3.23 -5.88 8.42
C ALA A 69 -3.15 -4.77 9.48
N PHE A 70 -2.43 -5.02 10.58
CA PHE A 70 -2.23 -4.03 11.63
C PHE A 70 -1.31 -2.89 11.16
N ARG A 71 -0.19 -3.21 10.50
CA ARG A 71 0.75 -2.23 9.93
C ARG A 71 0.06 -1.36 8.87
N LEU A 72 -0.71 -1.97 7.97
CA LEU A 72 -1.52 -1.28 6.97
C LEU A 72 -2.52 -0.34 7.62
N GLN A 73 -3.26 -0.80 8.63
CA GLN A 73 -4.25 0.05 9.30
C GLN A 73 -3.58 1.24 10.01
N ALA A 74 -2.45 1.01 10.68
CA ALA A 74 -1.68 2.07 11.32
C ALA A 74 -1.15 3.08 10.30
N GLU A 75 -0.64 2.62 9.16
CA GLU A 75 -0.14 3.48 8.09
C GLU A 75 -1.26 4.27 7.43
N CYS A 76 -2.40 3.65 7.10
CA CYS A 76 -3.57 4.37 6.61
C CYS A 76 -3.97 5.52 7.55
N ARG A 77 -3.97 5.31 8.87
CA ARG A 77 -4.26 6.37 9.84
C ARG A 77 -3.21 7.50 9.81
N ARG A 78 -1.94 7.20 9.55
CA ARG A 78 -0.88 8.21 9.39
C ARG A 78 -1.08 8.98 8.10
N ILE A 79 -1.25 8.29 6.98
CA ILE A 79 -1.50 8.89 5.67
C ILE A 79 -2.74 9.79 5.70
N THR A 80 -3.83 9.37 6.37
CA THR A 80 -5.02 10.22 6.57
C THR A 80 -4.67 11.55 7.25
N LYS A 81 -3.78 11.55 8.25
CA LYS A 81 -3.35 12.78 8.92
C LYS A 81 -2.44 13.63 8.03
N ASP A 82 -1.55 12.99 7.28
CA ASP A 82 -0.57 13.66 6.42
C ASP A 82 -1.23 14.32 5.20
N LEU A 83 -2.23 13.63 4.60
CA LEU A 83 -2.95 14.12 3.44
C LEU A 83 -4.14 14.99 3.86
N GLY A 84 -4.86 14.65 4.94
CA GLY A 84 -6.04 15.38 5.38
C GLY A 84 -7.32 15.08 4.57
N HIS A 85 -7.35 13.97 3.82
CA HIS A 85 -8.48 13.60 2.95
C HIS A 85 -8.67 12.09 2.69
N LEU A 86 -8.09 11.19 3.51
CA LEU A 86 -8.30 9.74 3.39
C LEU A 86 -9.14 9.14 4.51
#